data_AF-A0A662QS13-F1
#
_entry.id   AF-A0A662QS13-F1
#
_cell.length_a   1.000
_cell.length_b   1.000
_cell.length_c   1.000
_cell.angle_alpha   90.00
_cell.angle_beta   90.00
_cell.angle_gamma   90.00
#
_symmetry.space_group_name_H-M   'P 1'
#
loop_
_entity.id
_entity.type
_entity.pdbx_description
1 polymer ?
#
loop_
_entity_poly.entity_id
_entity_poly.type
_entity_poly.pdbx_seq_one_letter_code
_entity_poly.pdbx_strand_id
1 'polypeptide(L)'
;MKQKFAKDFIAGGAVVSFALWLASIVGPVIGGIFAGLPIRLAATIAFERNKGAEYIERMAKGALLGFIANFSFIFTLIFCLNTLTLYHAFITASTVCLTAIAIIRQINKTSPPNTQ
;
A
#
# COMPACT_ATOMS: atom_id res chain seq x y z
N MET A 1 8.48 -27.40 9.68
CA MET A 1 7.47 -26.33 9.48
C MET A 1 7.67 -25.12 10.41
N LYS A 2 7.81 -25.30 11.74
CA LYS A 2 7.97 -24.19 12.71
C LYS A 2 9.25 -23.33 12.53
N GLN A 3 10.40 -23.92 12.20
CA GLN A 3 11.65 -23.16 12.03
C GLN A 3 11.67 -22.24 10.80
N LYS A 4 11.06 -22.67 9.68
CA LYS A 4 10.99 -21.86 8.45
C LYS A 4 10.11 -20.62 8.69
N PHE A 5 8.98 -20.83 9.36
CA PHE A 5 8.08 -19.76 9.79
C PHE A 5 8.76 -18.73 10.70
N ALA A 6 9.55 -19.17 11.69
CA ALA A 6 10.26 -18.24 12.58
C ALA A 6 11.27 -17.38 11.81
N LYS A 7 11.99 -17.95 10.84
CA LYS A 7 12.93 -17.19 9.99
C LYS A 7 12.22 -16.19 9.08
N ASP A 8 11.12 -16.60 8.43
CA ASP A 8 10.35 -15.72 7.55
C ASP A 8 9.67 -14.57 8.33
N PHE A 9 9.20 -14.85 9.54
CA PHE A 9 8.63 -13.84 10.44
C PHE A 9 9.68 -12.84 10.94
N ILE A 10 10.86 -13.31 11.34
CA ILE A 10 11.97 -12.44 11.76
C ILE A 10 12.46 -11.60 10.58
N ALA A 11 12.61 -12.19 9.39
CA ALA A 11 13.01 -11.46 8.19
C ALA A 11 11.98 -10.39 7.80
N GLY A 12 10.69 -10.73 7.80
CA GLY A 12 9.62 -9.77 7.54
C GLY A 12 9.55 -8.65 8.59
N GLY A 13 9.66 -9.01 9.87
CA GLY A 13 9.70 -8.06 10.98
C GLY A 13 10.92 -7.13 10.94
N ALA A 14 12.09 -7.65 10.53
CA ALA A 14 13.30 -6.84 10.34
C ALA A 14 13.14 -5.84 9.20
N VAL A 15 12.51 -6.23 8.08
CA VAL A 15 12.22 -5.31 6.97
C VAL A 15 11.25 -4.21 7.40
N VAL A 16 10.19 -4.55 8.14
CA VAL A 16 9.24 -3.57 8.67
C VAL A 16 9.91 -2.61 9.66
N SER A 17 10.73 -3.13 10.56
CA SER A 17 11.44 -2.34 11.58
C SER A 17 12.48 -1.42 10.95
N PHE A 18 13.21 -1.90 9.94
CA PHE A 18 14.17 -1.10 9.18
C PHE A 18 13.47 0.02 8.39
N ALA A 19 12.33 -0.26 7.77
CA ALA A 19 11.55 0.77 7.09
C ALA A 19 10.98 1.83 8.05
N LEU A 20 10.55 1.42 9.25
CA LEU A 20 10.12 2.34 10.32
C LEU A 20 11.27 3.18 10.86
N TRP A 21 12.46 2.60 10.98
CA TRP A 21 13.67 3.33 11.38
C TRP A 21 14.13 4.31 10.30
N LEU A 22 14.10 3.93 9.01
CA LEU A 22 14.32 4.88 7.93
C LEU A 22 13.28 6.01 7.98
N ALA A 23 12.02 5.65 8.21
CA ALA A 23 10.93 6.61 8.31
C ALA A 23 11.12 7.65 9.43
N SER A 24 11.69 7.26 10.57
CA SER A 24 11.94 8.21 11.66
C SER A 24 13.05 9.23 11.34
N ILE A 25 13.94 8.90 10.41
CA ILE A 25 15.05 9.78 9.97
C ILE A 25 14.58 10.80 8.92
N VAL A 26 13.67 10.41 8.03
CA VAL A 26 13.25 11.25 6.88
C VAL A 26 12.11 12.22 7.23
N GLY A 27 11.69 12.26 8.51
CA GLY A 27 10.65 13.15 9.01
C GLY A 27 9.23 12.63 8.80
N PRO A 28 8.23 13.18 9.52
CA PRO A 28 6.90 12.57 9.67
C PRO A 28 6.13 12.37 8.35
N VAL A 29 6.32 13.27 7.37
CA VAL A 29 5.63 13.22 6.08
C VAL A 29 6.17 12.08 5.22
N ILE A 30 7.49 12.03 5.02
CA ILE A 30 8.12 11.00 4.16
C ILE A 30 8.23 9.67 4.91
N GLY A 31 8.37 9.71 6.24
CA GLY A 31 8.38 8.53 7.08
C GLY A 31 7.06 7.76 7.07
N GLY A 32 5.93 8.45 7.16
CA GLY A 32 4.61 7.79 7.04
C GLY A 32 4.43 7.06 5.70
N ILE A 33 5.02 7.61 4.63
CA ILE A 33 5.01 7.06 3.28
C ILE A 33 5.82 5.76 3.20
N PHE A 34 7.04 5.78 3.69
CA PHE A 34 7.92 4.60 3.62
C PHE A 34 7.51 3.50 4.60
N ALA A 35 6.97 3.86 5.78
CA ALA A 35 6.53 2.88 6.76
C ALA A 35 5.23 2.16 6.36
N GLY A 36 4.31 2.84 5.67
CA GLY A 36 3.00 2.29 5.34
C GLY A 36 3.05 1.08 4.40
N LEU A 37 4.01 1.05 3.47
CA LEU A 37 4.11 0.03 2.42
C LEU A 37 4.50 -1.37 2.95
N PRO A 38 5.60 -1.53 3.72
CA PRO A 38 5.99 -2.81 4.27
C PRO A 38 5.02 -3.31 5.35
N ILE A 39 4.41 -2.44 6.15
CA ILE A 39 3.40 -2.85 7.15
C ILE A 39 2.18 -3.46 6.45
N ARG A 40 1.67 -2.79 5.40
CA ARG A 40 0.48 -3.26 4.67
C ARG A 40 0.77 -4.56 3.93
N LEU A 41 1.92 -4.66 3.25
CA LEU A 41 2.35 -5.88 2.55
C LEU A 41 2.60 -7.04 3.53
N ALA A 42 3.33 -6.82 4.62
CA ALA A 42 3.62 -7.87 5.60
C ALA A 42 2.34 -8.44 6.22
N ALA A 43 1.37 -7.58 6.56
CA ALA A 43 0.08 -8.02 7.08
C ALA A 43 -0.68 -8.87 6.04
N THR A 44 -0.79 -8.40 4.79
CA THR A 44 -1.50 -9.13 3.74
C THR A 44 -0.85 -10.48 3.43
N ILE A 45 0.48 -10.53 3.36
CA ILE A 45 1.25 -11.76 3.12
C ILE A 45 1.08 -12.74 4.30
N ALA A 46 1.11 -12.25 5.54
CA ALA A 46 0.95 -13.09 6.72
C ALA A 46 -0.44 -13.74 6.81
N PHE A 47 -1.50 -13.00 6.49
CA PHE A 47 -2.87 -13.50 6.51
C PHE A 47 -3.16 -14.50 5.37
N GLU A 48 -2.55 -14.30 4.21
CA GLU A 48 -2.88 -15.08 3.00
C GLU A 48 -1.80 -16.10 2.61
N ARG A 49 -0.87 -16.40 3.52
CA ARG A 49 0.29 -17.27 3.27
C ARG A 49 -0.05 -18.66 2.72
N ASN A 50 -1.26 -19.16 2.99
CA ASN A 50 -1.70 -20.50 2.60
C ASN A 50 -2.23 -20.57 1.15
N LYS A 51 -2.43 -19.42 0.47
CA LYS A 51 -3.01 -19.36 -0.88
C LYS A 51 -1.99 -19.51 -2.02
N GLY A 52 -0.71 -19.76 -1.70
CA GLY A 52 0.36 -19.98 -2.69
C GLY A 52 1.04 -18.70 -3.17
N ALA A 53 2.22 -18.86 -3.77
CA ALA A 53 3.11 -17.75 -4.14
C ALA A 53 2.50 -16.80 -5.19
N GLU A 54 1.78 -17.34 -6.18
CA GLU A 54 1.16 -16.55 -7.25
C GLU A 54 0.06 -15.61 -6.70
N TYR A 55 -0.71 -16.07 -5.71
CA TYR A 55 -1.72 -15.23 -5.04
C TYR A 55 -1.06 -14.10 -4.26
N ILE A 56 0.02 -14.41 -3.55
CA ILE A 56 0.79 -13.42 -2.79
C ILE A 56 1.38 -12.35 -3.73
N GLU A 57 1.92 -12.74 -4.89
CA GLU A 57 2.44 -11.80 -5.88
C GLU A 57 1.36 -10.86 -6.43
N ARG A 58 0.19 -11.39 -6.79
CA ARG A 58 -0.95 -10.59 -7.26
C ARG A 58 -1.44 -9.63 -6.16
N MET A 59 -1.48 -10.08 -4.91
CA MET A 59 -1.82 -9.24 -3.77
C MET A 59 -0.78 -8.16 -3.52
N ALA A 60 0.52 -8.46 -3.65
CA ALA A 60 1.58 -7.47 -3.52
C ALA A 60 1.49 -6.38 -4.60
N LYS A 61 1.23 -6.77 -5.86
CA LYS A 61 0.95 -5.83 -6.96
C LYS A 61 -0.28 -4.97 -6.68
N GLY A 62 -1.36 -5.58 -6.20
CA GLY A 62 -2.58 -4.87 -5.80
C GLY A 62 -2.35 -3.89 -4.64
N ALA A 63 -1.56 -4.28 -3.64
CA ALA A 63 -1.20 -3.43 -2.51
C ALA A 63 -0.34 -2.23 -2.94
N LEU A 64 0.61 -2.43 -3.86
CA LEU A 64 1.42 -1.36 -4.44
C LEU A 64 0.54 -0.33 -5.18
N LEU A 65 -0.38 -0.82 -6.03
CA LEU A 65 -1.36 0.02 -6.73
C LEU A 65 -2.28 0.77 -5.76
N GLY A 66 -2.77 0.09 -4.72
CA GLY A 66 -3.56 0.71 -3.66
C GLY A 66 -2.79 1.76 -2.87
N PHE A 67 -1.47 1.67 -2.82
CA PHE A 67 -0.61 2.68 -2.21
C PHE A 67 -0.55 3.96 -3.05
N ILE A 68 -0.43 3.82 -4.38
CA ILE A 68 -0.50 4.95 -5.32
C ILE A 68 -1.86 5.66 -5.21
N ALA A 69 -2.96 4.90 -5.16
CA ALA A 69 -4.30 5.47 -4.96
C ALA A 69 -4.42 6.23 -3.62
N ASN A 70 -3.82 5.69 -2.56
CA ASN A 70 -3.79 6.33 -1.25
C ASN A 70 -2.98 7.64 -1.27
N PHE A 71 -1.92 7.73 -2.06
CA PHE A 71 -1.20 8.99 -2.27
C PHE A 71 -2.07 10.06 -2.90
N SER A 72 -2.78 9.73 -3.97
CA SER A 72 -3.73 10.66 -4.59
C SER A 72 -4.81 11.10 -3.60
N PHE A 73 -5.35 10.19 -2.77
CA PHE A 73 -6.31 10.54 -1.72
C PHE A 73 -5.73 11.56 -0.74
N ILE A 74 -4.57 11.26 -0.16
CA ILE A 74 -3.92 12.10 0.87
C ILE A 74 -3.57 13.47 0.27
N PHE A 75 -3.04 13.51 -0.95
CA PHE A 75 -2.65 14.74 -1.60
C PHE A 75 -3.86 15.63 -1.90
N THR A 76 -4.94 15.05 -2.44
CA THR A 76 -6.21 15.75 -2.65
C THR A 76 -6.80 16.23 -1.33
N LEU A 77 -6.78 15.40 -0.29
CA LEU A 77 -7.30 15.76 1.03
C LEU A 77 -6.55 16.94 1.64
N ILE A 78 -5.21 16.95 1.59
CA ILE A 78 -4.37 18.05 2.10
C ILE A 78 -4.70 19.34 1.33
N PHE A 79 -4.82 19.26 0.01
CA PHE A 79 -5.12 20.43 -0.81
C PHE A 79 -6.54 20.98 -0.52
N CYS A 80 -7.53 20.09 -0.44
CA CYS A 80 -8.91 20.45 -0.15
C CYS A 80 -9.11 20.92 1.29
N LEU A 81 -8.36 20.41 2.27
CA LEU A 81 -8.42 20.88 3.67
C LEU A 81 -8.04 22.36 3.81
N ASN A 82 -7.21 22.90 2.91
CA ASN A 82 -6.81 24.30 2.93
C ASN A 82 -7.88 25.25 2.35
N THR A 83 -8.92 24.72 1.71
CA THR A 83 -9.96 25.51 1.01
C THR A 83 -11.39 25.15 1.39
N LEU A 84 -11.63 23.96 1.98
CA LEU A 84 -12.97 23.41 2.23
C LEU A 84 -13.12 22.94 3.68
N THR A 85 -14.38 22.88 4.14
CA THR A 85 -14.73 22.21 5.40
C THR A 85 -14.42 20.71 5.32
N LEU A 86 -14.00 20.14 6.45
CA LEU A 86 -13.49 18.77 6.58
C LEU A 86 -14.38 17.71 5.90
N TYR A 87 -15.70 17.86 6.00
CA TYR A 87 -16.67 16.97 5.36
C TYR A 87 -16.58 16.97 3.82
N HIS A 88 -16.50 18.15 3.20
CA HIS A 88 -16.41 18.28 1.74
C HIS A 88 -15.02 17.86 1.22
N ALA A 89 -13.96 18.14 1.98
CA ALA A 89 -12.62 17.66 1.66
C ALA A 89 -12.54 16.12 1.66
N PHE A 90 -13.23 15.47 2.61
CA PHE A 90 -13.25 14.01 2.67
C PHE A 90 -14.01 13.37 1.52
N ILE A 91 -15.17 13.93 1.15
CA ILE A 91 -15.97 13.41 0.01
C ILE A 91 -15.18 13.57 -1.28
N THR A 92 -14.64 14.76 -1.55
CA THR A 92 -13.87 15.03 -2.77
C THR A 92 -12.62 14.15 -2.88
N ALA A 93 -11.85 14.02 -1.81
CA ALA A 93 -10.71 13.11 -1.77
C ALA A 93 -11.13 11.64 -2.00
N SER A 94 -12.24 11.20 -1.39
CA SER A 94 -12.75 9.83 -1.55
C SER A 94 -13.17 9.55 -2.99
N THR A 95 -13.85 10.51 -3.64
CA THR A 95 -14.22 10.41 -5.06
C THR A 95 -12.99 10.30 -5.94
N VAL A 96 -11.98 11.14 -5.73
CA VAL A 96 -10.71 11.09 -6.50
C VAL A 96 -10.00 9.76 -6.31
N CYS A 97 -9.95 9.23 -5.08
CA CYS A 97 -9.37 7.92 -4.80
C CYS A 97 -10.10 6.80 -5.55
N LEU A 98 -11.43 6.79 -5.55
CA LEU A 98 -12.23 5.81 -6.28
C LEU A 98 -12.01 5.91 -7.79
N THR A 99 -11.91 7.13 -8.34
CA THR A 99 -11.60 7.34 -9.76
C THR A 99 -10.19 6.85 -10.10
N ALA A 100 -9.19 7.13 -9.27
CA ALA A 100 -7.82 6.64 -9.45
C ALA A 100 -7.78 5.10 -9.44
N ILE A 101 -8.49 4.46 -8.51
CA ILE A 101 -8.61 2.99 -8.47
C ILE A 101 -9.29 2.47 -9.75
N ALA A 102 -10.35 3.13 -10.22
CA ALA A 102 -11.04 2.74 -11.45
C ALA A 102 -10.12 2.82 -12.67
N ILE A 103 -9.34 3.91 -12.80
CA ILE A 103 -8.35 4.10 -13.89
C ILE A 103 -7.28 3.02 -13.82
N ILE A 104 -6.69 2.80 -12.64
CA ILE A 104 -5.68 1.77 -12.42
C ILE A 104 -6.22 0.38 -12.79
N ARG A 105 -7.47 0.09 -12.42
CA ARG A 105 -8.13 -1.18 -12.75
C ARG A 105 -8.35 -1.34 -14.25
N GLN A 106 -8.63 -0.25 -14.97
CA GLN A 106 -8.73 -0.26 -16.44
C GLN A 106 -7.36 -0.52 -17.08
N ILE A 107 -6.29 0.13 -16.63
CA ILE A 107 -4.92 -0.09 -17.12
C ILE A 107 -4.46 -1.53 -16.90
N ASN A 108 -4.82 -2.10 -15.73
CA ASN A 108 -4.46 -3.49 -15.41
C ASN A 108 -5.27 -4.52 -16.24
N LYS A 109 -6.47 -4.16 -16.72
CA LYS A 109 -7.24 -5.00 -17.66
C LYS A 109 -6.68 -4.97 -19.08
N THR A 110 -6.05 -3.88 -19.49
CA THR A 110 -5.52 -3.70 -20.86
C THR A 110 -4.08 -4.18 -21.02
N SER A 111 -3.37 -4.44 -19.92
CA SER A 111 -2.07 -5.12 -19.95
C SER A 111 -2.32 -6.62 -20.16
N PRO A 112 -1.91 -7.23 -21.30
CA PRO A 112 -2.08 -8.66 -21.54
C PRO A 112 -1.36 -9.47 -20.45
N PRO A 113 -1.87 -10.66 -20.10
CA PRO A 113 -1.16 -11.55 -19.18
C PRO A 113 0.21 -11.88 -19.80
N ASN A 114 1.28 -11.39 -19.18
CA ASN A 114 2.62 -11.87 -19.49
C ASN A 114 2.67 -13.34 -19.11
N THR A 115 2.52 -14.21 -20.12
CA THR A 115 3.00 -15.58 -20.10
C THR A 115 4.49 -15.55 -19.82
N GLN A 116 4.87 -15.85 -18.58
CA GLN A 116 6.11 -16.54 -18.26
C GLN A 116 5.80 -17.62 -17.22
#